data_AF-A0A7X8PRY2-F1
#
_entry.id   AF-A0A7X8PRY2-F1
#
_cell.length_a   1.000
_cell.length_b   1.000
_cell.length_c   1.000
_cell.angle_alpha   90.00
_cell.angle_beta   90.00
_cell.angle_gamma   90.00
#
_symmetry.space_group_name_H-M   'P 1'
#
loop_
_entity.id
_entity.type
_entity.pdbx_description
1 polymer ?
#
loop_
_entity_poly.entity_id
_entity_poly.type
_entity_poly.pdbx_seq_one_letter_code
_entity_poly.pdbx_strand_id
1 'polypeptide(L)'
;MFLENKETIPNRITYAGQQYDSITGQYYLRARYYNPVIGRFTQEDPYRGDGLNLYAYVSNNPISYSDPTGYSKCDASSQVRI
;
A
#
# COMPACT_ATOMS: atom_id res chain seq x y z
N MET A 1 17.36 9.26 32.69
CA MET A 1 17.82 9.56 31.31
C MET A 1 17.44 8.38 30.45
N PHE A 2 16.39 8.52 29.64
CA PHE A 2 15.96 7.45 28.73
C PHE A 2 16.82 7.55 27.48
N LEU A 3 17.63 6.51 27.22
CA LEU A 3 18.37 6.39 25.97
C LEU A 3 17.37 5.98 24.89
N GLU A 4 17.04 6.91 24.01
CA GLU A 4 16.21 6.61 22.85
C GLU A 4 17.06 5.86 21.83
N ASN A 5 17.00 4.53 21.88
CA ASN A 5 17.61 3.66 20.89
C ASN A 5 16.80 3.77 19.59
N LYS A 6 17.20 4.70 18.72
CA LYS A 6 16.67 4.81 17.37
C LYS A 6 17.53 3.98 16.43
N GLU A 7 16.94 2.94 15.86
CA GLU A 7 17.53 2.16 14.77
C GLU A 7 18.00 3.12 13.65
N THR A 8 19.28 3.07 13.31
CA THR A 8 19.89 3.95 12.29
C THR A 8 19.51 3.53 10.87
N ILE A 9 19.01 2.30 10.70
CA ILE A 9 18.64 1.74 9.40
C ILE A 9 17.17 2.07 9.11
N PRO A 10 16.87 2.83 8.04
CA PRO A 10 15.49 3.16 7.70
C PRO A 10 14.75 1.90 7.26
N ASN A 11 13.63 1.62 7.94
CA ASN A 11 12.74 0.54 7.53
C ASN A 11 11.97 0.94 6.26
N ARG A 12 12.27 0.24 5.16
CA ARG A 12 11.62 0.47 3.86
C ARG A 12 10.27 -0.24 3.73
N ILE A 13 9.99 -1.25 4.54
CA ILE A 13 8.74 -2.02 4.47
C ILE A 13 7.84 -1.57 5.62
N THR A 14 6.76 -0.87 5.30
CA THR A 14 5.90 -0.25 6.32
C THR A 14 4.44 -0.61 6.09
N TYR A 15 3.65 0.28 5.48
CA TYR A 15 2.21 0.07 5.28
C TYR A 15 1.92 -1.14 4.39
N ALA A 16 0.98 -1.99 4.83
CA ALA A 16 0.54 -3.20 4.11
C ALA A 16 1.68 -4.14 3.67
N GLY A 17 2.84 -4.10 4.34
CA GLY A 17 4.02 -4.88 3.95
C GLY A 17 4.65 -4.41 2.63
N GLN A 18 4.38 -3.19 2.21
CA GLN A 18 4.86 -2.62 0.95
C GLN A 18 6.04 -1.69 1.15
N GLN A 19 6.84 -1.57 0.08
CA GLN A 19 8.02 -0.71 0.10
C GLN A 19 7.60 0.76 0.02
N TYR A 20 8.01 1.55 1.02
CA TYR A 20 7.91 3.00 1.01
C TYR A 20 9.13 3.60 0.34
N ASP A 21 8.89 4.48 -0.64
CA ASP A 21 9.90 5.32 -1.25
C ASP A 21 9.89 6.69 -0.56
N SER A 22 10.94 6.97 0.22
CA SER A 22 11.07 8.23 0.96
C SER A 22 11.37 9.44 0.08
N ILE A 23 11.80 9.24 -1.18
CA ILE A 23 12.07 10.34 -2.12
C ILE A 23 10.75 10.85 -2.71
N THR A 24 9.90 9.94 -3.16
CA THR A 24 8.62 10.28 -3.81
C THR A 24 7.43 10.33 -2.85
N GLY A 25 7.59 9.82 -1.63
CA GLY A 25 6.53 9.76 -0.62
C GLY A 25 5.43 8.75 -0.97
N GLN A 26 5.74 7.73 -1.76
CA GLN A 26 4.77 6.77 -2.31
C GLN A 26 5.12 5.34 -1.89
N TYR A 27 4.10 4.49 -1.89
CA TYR A 27 4.25 3.05 -1.72
C TYR A 27 4.29 2.36 -3.06
N TYR A 28 5.27 1.49 -3.26
CA TYR A 28 5.34 0.64 -4.42
C TYR A 28 4.56 -0.66 -4.18
N LEU A 29 3.39 -0.81 -4.80
CA LEU A 29 2.53 -1.99 -4.71
C LEU A 29 2.75 -2.93 -5.91
N ARG A 30 4.01 -3.09 -6.34
CA ARG A 30 4.42 -3.92 -7.50
C ARG A 30 3.89 -3.41 -8.84
N ALA A 31 2.58 -3.49 -9.08
CA ALA A 31 1.97 -3.06 -10.34
C ALA A 31 1.74 -1.54 -10.40
N ARG A 32 1.50 -0.90 -9.24
CA ARG A 32 1.14 0.52 -9.16
C ARG A 32 1.79 1.22 -7.98
N TYR A 33 1.96 2.53 -8.10
CA TYR A 33 2.35 3.39 -6.98
C TYR A 33 1.11 3.94 -6.26
N TYR A 34 1.09 3.78 -4.94
CA TYR A 34 0.05 4.29 -4.05
C TYR A 34 0.55 5.53 -3.31
N ASN A 35 -0.24 6.61 -3.35
CA ASN A 35 0.06 7.81 -2.58
C ASN A 35 -0.79 7.83 -1.29
N PRO A 36 -0.17 7.69 -0.11
CA PRO A 36 -0.87 7.63 1.17
C PRO A 36 -1.48 8.97 1.59
N VAL A 37 -0.98 10.09 1.07
CA VAL A 37 -1.48 11.44 1.43
C VAL A 37 -2.85 11.69 0.81
N ILE A 38 -3.04 11.26 -0.44
CA ILE A 38 -4.31 11.41 -1.19
C ILE A 38 -5.19 10.16 -1.15
N GLY A 39 -4.68 9.03 -0.66
CA GLY A 39 -5.42 7.78 -0.51
C GLY A 39 -5.80 7.08 -1.82
N ARG A 40 -4.97 7.20 -2.87
CA ARG A 40 -5.25 6.60 -4.19
C ARG A 40 -3.98 6.20 -4.95
N PHE A 41 -4.16 5.41 -6.01
CA PHE A 41 -3.08 5.13 -6.95
C PHE A 41 -2.75 6.37 -7.80
N THR A 42 -1.48 6.51 -8.18
CA THR A 42 -1.01 7.57 -9.10
C THR A 42 -1.13 7.17 -10.56
N GLN A 43 -1.39 5.89 -10.83
CA GLN A 43 -1.48 5.28 -12.16
C GLN A 43 -2.83 4.59 -12.32
N GLU A 44 -3.34 4.55 -13.55
CA GLU A 44 -4.55 3.79 -13.89
C GLU A 44 -4.34 2.30 -13.66
N ASP A 45 -5.39 1.60 -13.22
CA ASP A 45 -5.44 0.14 -13.20
C ASP A 45 -5.27 -0.44 -14.61
N PRO A 46 -4.17 -1.15 -14.91
CA PRO A 46 -3.99 -1.81 -16.20
C PRO A 46 -4.99 -2.95 -16.41
N TYR A 47 -5.51 -3.56 -15.35
CA TYR A 47 -6.45 -4.68 -15.43
C TYR A 47 -7.91 -4.20 -15.48
N ARG A 48 -8.17 -2.95 -15.07
CA ARG A 48 -9.51 -2.36 -14.97
C ARG A 48 -10.51 -3.25 -14.22
N GLY A 49 -10.02 -4.01 -13.25
CA GLY A 49 -10.80 -5.05 -12.56
C GLY A 49 -11.58 -4.54 -11.37
N ASP A 50 -11.16 -3.41 -10.79
CA ASP A 50 -11.71 -2.89 -9.52
C ASP A 50 -12.89 -1.90 -9.72
N GLY A 51 -13.42 -1.82 -10.95
CA GLY A 51 -14.60 -1.02 -11.32
C GLY A 51 -14.30 0.22 -12.16
N LEU A 52 -15.23 1.19 -12.13
CA LEU A 52 -15.13 2.41 -12.95
C LEU A 52 -14.02 3.38 -12.51
N ASN A 53 -13.62 3.32 -11.23
CA ASN A 53 -12.57 4.18 -10.70
C ASN A 53 -11.22 3.47 -10.76
N LEU A 54 -10.45 3.76 -11.81
CA LEU A 54 -9.16 3.11 -12.09
C LEU A 54 -8.04 3.53 -11.14
N TYR A 55 -8.28 4.51 -10.27
CA TYR A 55 -7.30 5.01 -9.30
C TYR A 55 -7.64 4.65 -7.86
N ALA A 56 -8.81 4.06 -7.61
CA ALA A 56 -9.26 3.73 -6.26
C ALA A 56 -8.30 2.73 -5.60
N TYR A 57 -7.96 2.98 -4.34
CA TYR A 57 -7.26 2.00 -3.51
C TYR A 57 -8.28 1.20 -2.72
N VAL A 58 -8.31 -0.12 -2.92
CA VAL A 58 -9.10 -1.11 -2.16
C VAL A 58 -10.56 -0.70 -1.92
N SER A 59 -11.21 -0.20 -2.97
CA SER A 59 -12.60 0.31 -2.91
C SER A 59 -12.86 1.34 -1.79
N ASN A 60 -11.85 2.17 -1.48
CA ASN A 60 -11.88 3.17 -0.41
C ASN A 60 -12.07 2.61 1.00
N ASN A 61 -11.81 1.32 1.24
CA ASN A 61 -11.84 0.73 2.58
C ASN A 61 -10.49 0.06 2.93
N PRO A 62 -9.45 0.86 3.20
CA PRO A 62 -8.11 0.39 3.55
C PRO A 62 -7.97 -0.20 4.96
N ILE A 63 -9.07 -0.24 5.72
CA ILE A 63 -9.12 -0.85 7.06
C ILE A 63 -9.46 -2.33 6.93
N SER A 64 -10.44 -2.66 6.07
CA SER A 64 -10.88 -4.04 5.86
C SER A 64 -10.09 -4.78 4.77
N TYR A 65 -9.51 -4.04 3.84
CA TYR A 65 -8.88 -4.59 2.64
C TYR A 65 -7.45 -4.10 2.46
N SER A 66 -6.64 -4.92 1.80
CA SER A 66 -5.28 -4.60 1.39
C SER A 66 -5.07 -5.08 -0.05
N ASP A 67 -4.19 -4.46 -0.82
CA ASP A 67 -3.85 -4.92 -2.18
C ASP A 67 -2.36 -5.33 -2.23
N PRO A 68 -2.05 -6.65 -2.10
CA PRO A 68 -0.67 -7.12 -2.10
C PRO A 68 0.02 -7.00 -3.46
N THR A 69 -0.75 -7.12 -4.53
CA THR A 69 -0.24 -7.26 -5.91
C THR A 69 -0.30 -5.95 -6.70
N GLY A 70 -1.08 -4.98 -6.21
CA GLY A 70 -1.39 -3.75 -6.92
C GLY A 70 -2.42 -3.97 -8.03
N TYR A 71 -3.19 -5.04 -8.03
CA TYR A 71 -4.24 -5.30 -9.03
C TYR A 71 -5.63 -5.41 -8.43
N SER A 72 -5.75 -5.99 -7.23
CA SER A 72 -7.04 -6.32 -6.65
C SER A 72 -6.93 -6.37 -5.15
N LYS A 73 -7.93 -5.82 -4.47
CA LYS A 73 -8.07 -5.96 -3.02
C LYS A 73 -8.18 -7.44 -2.61
N CYS A 74 -7.48 -7.81 -1.56
CA CYS A 74 -7.74 -8.99 -0.76
C CYS A 74 -8.35 -8.56 0.58
N ASP A 75 -9.19 -9.42 1.15
CA ASP A 75 -9.62 -9.23 2.54
C ASP A 75 -8.40 -9.28 3.46
N ALA A 76 -8.30 -8.34 4.41
CA ALA A 76 -7.22 -8.36 5.39
C ALA A 76 -7.23 -9.66 6.23
N SER A 77 -8.40 -10.29 6.38
CA SER A 77 -8.57 -11.61 7.03
C SER A 77 -8.07 -12.78 6.17
N SER A 78 -7.96 -12.62 4.85
CA SER A 78 -7.51 -13.67 3.93
C SER A 78 -5.98 -13.82 3.86
N GLN A 79 -5.23 -12.85 4.42
CA GLN A 79 -3.78 -12.88 4.48
C GLN A 79 -3.22 -13.81 5.56
N VAL A 80 -4.09 -14.41 6.40
CA VAL A 80 -3.71 -15.43 7.39
C VAL A 80 -4.20 -16.79 6.91
N ARG A 81 -3.42 -17.42 6.02
CA ARG A 81 -3.45 -18.88 5.87
C ARG A 81 -2.00 -19.36 5.95
N ILE A 82 -1.58 -19.68 7.18
CA ILE A 82 -0.39 -20.48 7.47
C ILE A 82 -0.85 -21.94 7.48
#